data_AF-A0A962FAI2-F1
#
_entry.id   AF-A0A962FAI2-F1
#
_cell.length_a   1.000
_cell.length_b   1.000
_cell.length_c   1.000
_cell.angle_alpha   90.00
_cell.angle_beta   90.00
_cell.angle_gamma   90.00
#
_symmetry.space_group_name_H-M   'P 1'
#
loop_
_entity.id
_entity.type
_entity.pdbx_description
1 polymer ?
#
loop_
_entity_poly.entity_id
_entity_poly.type
_entity_poly.pdbx_seq_one_letter_code
_entity_poly.pdbx_strand_id
1 'polypeptide(L)'
;MHSVSRSHSPVHSTIAHIRRIVAQADWDARPTFCYRLRAAVRETLANTSRNEDIDQRARAVIRAAEHFANALRPNFTPAAVELTARVDELELACEKASAA
;
A
#
# COMPACT_ATOMS: atom_id res chain seq x y z
N MET A 1 21.52 -3.23 27.62
CA MET A 1 20.28 -2.49 27.28
C MET A 1 20.33 -2.19 25.79
N HIS A 2 19.68 -3.01 24.97
CA HIS A 2 19.67 -2.80 23.52
C HIS A 2 18.58 -1.80 23.19
N SER A 3 18.97 -0.60 22.79
CA SER A 3 18.06 0.44 22.34
C SER A 3 17.36 -0.08 21.09
N VAL A 4 16.07 -0.40 21.22
CA VAL A 4 15.24 -0.85 20.12
C VAL A 4 14.95 0.39 19.26
N SER A 5 15.91 0.76 18.41
CA SER A 5 15.61 1.56 17.25
C SER A 5 14.74 0.69 16.34
N ARG A 6 13.42 0.66 16.60
CA ARG A 6 12.44 0.32 15.57
C ARG A 6 12.61 1.38 14.49
N SER A 7 13.56 1.15 13.59
CA SER A 7 13.57 1.80 12.30
C SER A 7 12.24 1.44 11.66
N HIS A 8 11.22 2.28 11.84
CA HIS A 8 9.96 2.14 11.11
C HIS A 8 10.34 2.18 9.65
N SER A 9 10.37 1.02 8.98
CA SER A 9 10.68 0.97 7.56
C SER A 9 9.76 1.96 6.84
N PRO A 10 10.28 2.82 5.94
CA PRO A 10 9.46 3.79 5.23
C PRO A 10 8.23 3.15 4.58
N VAL A 11 8.31 1.87 4.21
CA VAL A 11 7.19 1.05 3.72
C VAL A 11 6.09 0.84 4.78
N HIS A 12 6.41 0.56 6.04
CA HIS A 12 5.38 0.43 7.09
C HIS A 12 4.67 1.77 7.36
N SER A 13 5.40 2.89 7.26
CA SER A 13 4.81 4.22 7.38
C SER A 13 3.80 4.50 6.26
N THR A 14 4.14 4.14 5.02
CA THR A 14 3.22 4.33 3.88
C THR A 14 2.02 3.38 3.95
N ILE A 15 2.19 2.12 4.36
CA ILE A 15 1.06 1.20 4.58
C ILE A 15 0.12 1.73 5.67
N ALA A 16 0.66 2.22 6.79
CA ALA A 16 -0.15 2.85 7.84
C ALA A 16 -0.86 4.13 7.35
N HIS A 17 -0.28 4.84 6.38
CA HIS A 17 -0.93 5.97 5.73
C HIS A 17 -2.11 5.53 4.84
N ILE A 18 -1.92 4.48 4.03
CA ILE A 18 -2.99 3.88 3.21
C ILE A 18 -4.16 3.44 4.10
N ARG A 19 -3.89 2.75 5.22
CA ARG A 19 -4.92 2.34 6.21
C ARG A 19 -5.75 3.54 6.70
N ARG A 20 -5.09 4.66 7.01
CA ARG A 20 -5.77 5.90 7.44
C ARG A 20 -6.66 6.49 6.34
N ILE A 21 -6.22 6.46 5.08
CA ILE A 21 -7.04 6.93 3.94
C ILE A 21 -8.28 6.04 3.79
N VAL A 22 -8.12 4.72 3.84
CA VAL A 22 -9.24 3.76 3.72
C VAL A 22 -10.24 3.91 4.88
N ALA A 23 -9.76 4.10 6.12
CA ALA A 23 -10.64 4.32 7.27
C ALA A 23 -11.46 5.63 7.18
N GLN A 24 -10.95 6.62 6.42
CA GLN A 24 -11.59 7.90 6.15
C GLN A 24 -12.25 7.92 4.76
N ALA A 25 -12.60 6.75 4.20
CA ALA A 25 -13.18 6.68 2.87
C ALA A 25 -14.51 7.45 2.81
N ASP A 26 -14.47 8.56 2.08
CA ASP A 26 -15.64 9.35 1.72
C ASP A 26 -15.85 9.22 0.21
N TRP A 27 -16.93 8.53 -0.16
CA TRP A 27 -17.30 8.28 -1.55
C TRP A 27 -18.05 9.43 -2.20
N ASP A 28 -18.50 10.42 -1.44
CA ASP A 28 -19.03 11.67 -1.97
C ASP A 28 -17.88 12.55 -2.47
N ALA A 29 -16.70 12.46 -1.84
CA ALA A 29 -15.43 13.06 -2.27
C ALA A 29 -14.55 12.11 -3.12
N ARG A 30 -15.15 11.21 -3.91
CA ARG A 30 -14.48 10.11 -4.62
C ARG A 30 -13.22 10.50 -5.42
N PRO A 31 -13.21 11.58 -6.24
CA PRO A 31 -12.01 11.92 -7.01
C PRO A 31 -10.79 12.18 -6.12
N THR A 32 -11.00 12.91 -5.02
CA THR A 32 -9.97 13.25 -4.04
C THR A 32 -9.51 12.02 -3.27
N PHE A 33 -10.45 11.18 -2.81
CA PHE A 33 -10.14 9.91 -2.16
C PHE A 33 -9.30 9.00 -3.05
N CYS A 34 -9.75 8.74 -4.28
CA CYS A 34 -9.05 7.87 -5.23
C CYS A 34 -7.66 8.41 -5.58
N TYR A 35 -7.51 9.74 -5.72
CA TYR A 35 -6.22 10.36 -5.97
C TYR A 35 -5.25 10.15 -4.80
N ARG A 36 -5.68 10.47 -3.57
CA ARG A 36 -4.86 10.30 -2.36
C ARG A 36 -4.44 8.85 -2.16
N LEU A 37 -5.37 7.92 -2.36
CA LEU A 37 -5.12 6.49 -2.19
C LEU A 37 -4.13 5.96 -3.25
N ARG A 38 -4.30 6.33 -4.52
CA ARG A 38 -3.34 5.96 -5.58
C ARG A 38 -1.97 6.57 -5.35
N ALA A 39 -1.88 7.81 -4.88
CA ALA A 39 -0.62 8.45 -4.54
C ALA A 39 0.12 7.69 -3.44
N ALA A 40 -0.57 7.33 -2.35
CA ALA A 40 0.00 6.56 -1.25
C ALA A 40 0.46 5.15 -1.66
N VAL A 41 -0.29 4.49 -2.55
CA VAL A 41 0.11 3.19 -3.13
C VAL A 41 1.39 3.33 -3.97
N ARG A 42 1.50 4.39 -4.80
CA ARG A 42 2.73 4.66 -5.59
C ARG A 42 3.93 4.98 -4.70
N GLU A 43 3.73 5.71 -3.61
CA GLU A 43 4.77 6.01 -2.63
C GLU A 43 5.31 4.73 -1.97
N THR A 44 4.42 3.79 -1.67
CA THR A 44 4.81 2.47 -1.13
C THR A 44 5.69 1.69 -2.10
N LEU A 45 5.39 1.75 -3.41
CA LEU A 45 6.22 1.13 -4.45
C LEU A 45 7.62 1.77 -4.51
N ALA A 46 7.69 3.10 -4.51
CA ALA A 46 8.96 3.83 -4.57
C ALA A 46 9.88 3.55 -3.35
N ASN A 47 9.28 3.32 -2.17
CA ASN A 47 10.01 2.95 -0.96
C ASN A 47 10.44 1.48 -0.96
N THR A 48 9.79 0.62 -1.74
CA THR A 48 10.17 -0.79 -1.90
C THR A 48 11.29 -0.95 -2.93
N SER A 49 11.26 -0.21 -4.05
CA SER A 49 12.26 -0.33 -5.13
C SER A 49 13.66 0.18 -4.77
N ARG A 50 13.81 0.93 -3.68
CA ARG A 50 15.10 1.44 -3.20
C ARG A 50 15.95 0.39 -2.47
N ASN A 51 15.39 -0.79 -2.17
CA ASN A 51 15.96 -1.77 -1.24
C ASN A 51 16.37 -3.11 -1.90
N GLU A 52 17.09 -3.05 -3.02
CA GLU A 52 17.86 -4.16 -3.65
C GLU A 52 17.21 -4.99 -4.78
N ASP A 53 18.12 -5.62 -5.53
CA ASP A 53 18.00 -6.78 -6.42
C ASP A 53 16.89 -7.76 -6.03
N ILE A 54 16.46 -8.58 -7.00
CA ILE A 54 15.35 -9.57 -6.96
C ILE A 54 14.06 -9.02 -7.59
N ASP A 55 14.13 -9.01 -8.92
CA ASP A 55 13.06 -8.74 -9.86
C ASP A 55 11.72 -9.43 -9.48
N GLN A 56 11.76 -10.65 -8.93
CA GLN A 56 10.55 -11.40 -8.55
C GLN A 56 9.79 -10.84 -7.33
N ARG A 57 10.48 -10.26 -6.34
CA ARG A 57 9.88 -9.68 -5.13
C ARG A 57 9.24 -8.34 -5.45
N ALA A 58 9.97 -7.49 -6.19
CA ALA A 58 9.45 -6.23 -6.71
C ALA A 58 8.20 -6.47 -7.56
N ARG A 59 8.19 -7.49 -8.42
CA ARG A 59 7.00 -7.88 -9.21
C ARG A 59 5.80 -8.27 -8.35
N ALA A 60 5.99 -8.91 -7.19
CA ALA A 60 4.88 -9.25 -6.31
C ALA A 60 4.23 -8.01 -5.70
N VAL A 61 5.04 -7.04 -5.24
CA VAL A 61 4.55 -5.76 -4.70
C VAL A 61 3.89 -4.92 -5.80
N ILE A 62 4.50 -4.85 -6.99
CA ILE A 62 3.92 -4.18 -8.17
C ILE A 62 2.54 -4.76 -8.49
N ARG A 63 2.42 -6.09 -8.59
CA ARG A 63 1.12 -6.74 -8.87
C ARG A 63 0.07 -6.40 -7.80
N ALA A 64 0.43 -6.48 -6.52
CA ALA A 64 -0.50 -6.13 -5.44
C ALA A 64 -0.96 -4.66 -5.53
N ALA A 65 -0.04 -3.74 -5.80
CA ALA A 65 -0.34 -2.33 -5.99
C ALA A 65 -1.19 -2.05 -7.23
N GLU A 66 -0.96 -2.75 -8.34
CA GLU A 66 -1.76 -2.66 -9.56
C GLU A 66 -3.18 -3.18 -9.33
N HIS A 67 -3.33 -4.33 -8.65
CA HIS A 67 -4.64 -4.85 -8.26
C HIS A 67 -5.41 -3.87 -7.36
N PHE A 68 -4.72 -3.24 -6.41
CA PHE A 68 -5.29 -2.20 -5.58
C PHE A 68 -5.76 -1.01 -6.43
N ALA A 69 -4.88 -0.43 -7.27
CA ALA A 69 -5.22 0.71 -8.10
C ALA A 69 -6.40 0.42 -9.06
N ASN A 70 -6.48 -0.82 -9.56
CA ASN A 70 -7.57 -1.28 -10.42
C ASN A 70 -8.91 -1.41 -9.69
N ALA A 71 -8.93 -1.62 -8.38
CA ALA A 71 -10.16 -1.60 -7.59
C ALA A 71 -10.74 -0.18 -7.43
N LEU A 72 -9.95 0.86 -7.67
CA LEU A 72 -10.33 2.27 -7.50
C LEU A 72 -10.91 2.89 -8.78
N ARG A 73 -11.71 2.16 -9.56
CA ARG A 73 -12.29 2.70 -10.81
C ARG A 73 -13.30 3.82 -10.51
N PRO A 74 -13.41 4.85 -11.36
CA PRO A 74 -14.33 5.97 -11.14
C PRO A 74 -15.79 5.55 -10.90
N ASN A 75 -16.24 4.51 -11.58
CA ASN A 75 -17.63 4.04 -11.56
C ASN A 75 -17.86 2.88 -10.57
N PHE A 76 -16.83 2.47 -9.82
CA PHE A 76 -16.93 1.36 -8.88
C PHE A 76 -16.58 1.83 -7.48
N THR A 77 -17.41 1.45 -6.52
CA THR A 77 -17.25 1.78 -5.11
C THR A 77 -16.98 0.47 -4.39
N PRO A 78 -15.70 0.08 -4.22
CA PRO A 78 -15.37 -1.11 -3.45
C PRO A 78 -15.92 -1.00 -2.04
N ALA A 79 -16.38 -2.12 -1.49
CA ALA A 79 -16.75 -2.17 -0.08
C ALA A 79 -15.52 -1.86 0.79
N ALA A 80 -15.70 -1.25 1.96
CA ALA A 80 -14.59 -0.96 2.87
C ALA A 80 -13.78 -2.22 3.21
N VAL A 81 -14.46 -3.37 3.33
CA VAL A 81 -13.85 -4.69 3.57
C VAL A 81 -12.93 -5.12 2.43
N GLU A 82 -13.30 -4.84 1.18
CA GLU A 82 -12.46 -5.13 0.00
C GLU A 82 -11.23 -4.25 -0.01
N LEU A 83 -11.37 -2.96 0.31
CA LEU A 83 -10.24 -2.04 0.42
C LEU A 83 -9.27 -2.50 1.51
N THR A 84 -9.77 -2.89 2.69
CA THR A 84 -8.95 -3.43 3.78
C THR A 84 -8.20 -4.68 3.32
N ALA A 85 -8.88 -5.63 2.66
CA ALA A 85 -8.24 -6.83 2.13
C ALA A 85 -7.10 -6.50 1.14
N ARG A 86 -7.27 -5.48 0.29
CA ARG A 86 -6.20 -5.01 -0.62
C ARG A 86 -5.02 -4.37 0.10
N VAL A 87 -5.27 -3.69 1.22
CA VAL A 87 -4.19 -3.17 2.07
C VAL A 87 -3.40 -4.31 2.68
N ASP A 88 -4.08 -5.35 3.18
CA ASP A 88 -3.42 -6.50 3.81
C ASP A 88 -2.63 -7.34 2.79
N GLU A 89 -3.16 -7.52 1.57
CA GLU A 89 -2.43 -8.14 0.46
C GLU A 89 -1.14 -7.37 0.10
N LEU A 90 -1.22 -6.04 0.06
CA LEU A 90 -0.07 -5.18 -0.23
C LEU A 90 0.97 -5.23 0.90
N GLU A 91 0.53 -5.18 2.16
CA GLU A 91 1.42 -5.28 3.33
C GLU A 91 2.16 -6.61 3.35
N LEU A 92 1.45 -7.73 3.12
CA LEU A 92 2.06 -9.06 3.05
C LEU A 92 3.09 -9.17 1.92
N ALA A 93 2.83 -8.55 0.77
CA ALA A 93 3.79 -8.52 -0.33
C ALA A 93 5.05 -7.72 0.04
N CYS A 94 4.89 -6.60 0.73
CA CYS A 94 5.99 -5.79 1.25
C CYS A 94 6.82 -6.53 2.31
N GLU A 95 6.18 -7.20 3.26
CA GLU A 95 6.86 -7.99 4.29
C GLU A 95 7.71 -9.11 3.66
N LYS A 96 7.14 -9.86 2.71
CA LYS A 96 7.85 -10.90 1.95
C LYS A 96 9.04 -10.35 1.16
N ALA A 97 8.94 -9.12 0.65
CA ALA A 97 10.05 -8.47 -0.04
C ALA A 97 11.19 -8.12 0.92
N SER A 98 10.87 -7.78 2.18
CA SER A 98 11.83 -7.32 3.21
C SER A 98 12.43 -8.40 4.11
N ALA A 99 11.85 -9.60 4.19
CA ALA A 99 12.18 -10.61 5.21
C ALA A 99 13.37 -11.55 4.87
N ALA A 100 14.19 -11.24 3.86
CA ALA A 100 15.30 -12.09 3.43
C ALA A 100 16.44 -11.27 2.84
#